data_AF-J2L6K3-F1
#
_entry.id   AF-J2L6K3-F1
#
_cell.length_a   1.000
_cell.length_b   1.000
_cell.length_c   1.000
_cell.angle_alpha   90.00
_cell.angle_beta   90.00
_cell.angle_gamma   90.00
#
_symmetry.space_group_name_H-M   'P 1'
#
loop_
_entity.id
_entity.type
_entity.pdbx_description
1 polymer ?
#
loop_
_entity_poly.entity_id
_entity_poly.type
_entity_poly.pdbx_seq_one_letter_code
_entity_poly.pdbx_strand_id
1 'polypeptide(L)'
;MNIDILRGRIKAGDFLKAEISSVVLLRPNEKIYAYCVRTMERAVPGWSYLGIALKNDRIIDSTKDDYRCHDKRLRYYNFPELLTMTY
;
A
#
# COMPACT_ATOMS: atom_id res chain seq x y z
N MET A 1 8.81 5.62 5.95
CA MET A 1 8.09 6.02 4.72
C MET A 1 7.19 7.19 5.07
N ASN A 2 7.22 8.30 4.34
CA ASN A 2 6.27 9.39 4.60
C ASN A 2 4.88 8.98 4.08
N ILE A 3 3.86 8.96 4.94
CA ILE A 3 2.47 8.60 4.58
C ILE A 3 1.87 9.57 3.55
N ASP A 4 2.35 10.81 3.50
CA ASP A 4 1.88 11.83 2.57
C ASP A 4 1.99 11.40 1.11
N ILE A 5 2.96 10.54 0.78
CA ILE A 5 3.13 10.04 -0.60
C ILE A 5 1.91 9.23 -1.06
N LEU A 6 1.13 8.66 -0.13
CA LEU A 6 -0.08 7.88 -0.42
C LEU A 6 -1.32 8.75 -0.63
N ARG A 7 -1.26 10.05 -0.30
CA ARG A 7 -2.39 10.96 -0.47
C ARG A 7 -2.80 11.01 -1.94
N GLY A 8 -4.10 10.85 -2.20
CA GLY A 8 -4.66 10.79 -3.55
C GLY A 8 -4.52 9.43 -4.26
N ARG A 9 -3.75 8.48 -3.72
CA ARG A 9 -3.71 7.08 -4.18
C ARG A 9 -4.57 6.18 -3.31
N ILE A 10 -4.58 6.46 -2.01
CA ILE A 10 -5.52 5.90 -1.04
C ILE A 10 -6.43 7.04 -0.59
N LYS A 11 -7.75 6.86 -0.75
CA LYS A 11 -8.73 7.78 -0.18
C LYS A 11 -8.72 7.56 1.33
N ALA A 12 -8.52 8.61 2.13
CA ALA A 12 -8.70 8.46 3.57
C ALA A 12 -10.15 8.06 3.85
N GLY A 13 -10.34 7.10 4.76
CA GLY A 13 -11.64 6.57 5.12
C GLY A 13 -11.62 5.93 6.49
N ASP A 14 -12.79 5.52 6.98
CA ASP A 14 -12.95 4.73 8.21
C ASP A 14 -12.45 3.30 7.98
N PHE A 15 -11.12 3.17 7.91
CA PHE A 15 -10.44 1.90 7.87
C PHE A 15 -10.54 1.24 9.26
N LEU A 16 -11.07 0.03 9.30
CA LEU A 16 -11.00 -0.82 10.49
C LEU A 16 -9.61 -1.42 10.65
N LYS A 17 -8.96 -1.72 9.52
CA LYS A 17 -7.62 -2.29 9.45
C LYS A 17 -6.87 -1.73 8.26
N ALA A 18 -5.58 -1.52 8.45
CA ALA A 18 -4.64 -1.15 7.42
C ALA A 18 -3.35 -1.94 7.66
N GLU A 19 -2.82 -2.51 6.60
CA GLU A 19 -1.59 -3.28 6.65
C GLU A 19 -0.72 -2.98 5.42
N ILE A 20 0.59 -3.08 5.61
CA ILE A 20 1.59 -2.86 4.56
C ILE A 20 2.44 -4.13 4.41
N SER A 21 2.76 -4.49 3.17
CA SER A 21 3.61 -5.64 2.90
C SER A 21 5.09 -5.33 3.15
N SER A 22 5.93 -6.37 3.24
CA SER A 22 7.37 -6.23 3.00
C SER A 22 7.64 -5.50 1.67
N VAL A 23 8.72 -4.71 1.63
CA VAL A 23 9.19 -4.06 0.41
C VAL A 23 9.94 -5.08 -0.45
N VAL A 24 9.64 -5.11 -1.74
CA VAL A 24 10.28 -5.95 -2.75
C VAL A 24 11.01 -5.08 -3.74
N LEU A 25 12.19 -5.53 -4.15
CA LEU A 25 13.00 -4.84 -5.14
C LEU A 25 12.52 -5.26 -6.54
N LEU A 26 11.76 -4.39 -7.21
CA LEU A 26 11.12 -4.71 -8.49
C LEU A 26 12.10 -4.63 -9.66
N ARG A 27 12.89 -3.54 -9.71
CA ARG A 27 13.97 -3.36 -10.70
C ARG A 27 15.20 -2.77 -10.02
N PRO A 28 16.17 -3.61 -9.63
CA PRO A 28 17.36 -3.18 -8.89
C PRO A 28 18.16 -2.10 -9.57
N ASN A 29 18.44 -2.28 -10.85
CA ASN A 29 19.27 -1.36 -11.64
C ASN A 29 18.66 0.04 -11.75
N GLU A 30 17.32 0.11 -11.67
CA GLU A 30 16.57 1.36 -11.75
C GLU A 30 16.20 1.92 -10.37
N LYS A 31 16.59 1.25 -9.28
CA LYS A 31 16.21 1.56 -7.89
C LYS A 31 14.69 1.67 -7.72
N ILE A 32 13.95 0.77 -8.37
CA ILE A 32 12.50 0.70 -8.25
C ILE A 32 12.14 -0.36 -7.22
N TYR A 33 11.42 0.08 -6.20
CA TYR A 33 10.89 -0.74 -5.12
C TYR A 33 9.38 -0.85 -5.25
N ALA A 34 8.79 -1.93 -4.75
CA ALA A 34 7.35 -2.07 -4.69
C ALA A 34 6.92 -2.65 -3.36
N TYR A 35 5.72 -2.27 -2.93
CA TYR A 35 5.05 -2.85 -1.78
C TYR A 35 3.54 -2.77 -2.00
N CYS A 36 2.80 -3.47 -1.15
CA CYS A 36 1.37 -3.50 -1.17
C CYS A 36 0.82 -2.90 0.11
N VAL A 37 -0.27 -2.16 -0.03
CA VAL A 37 -1.12 -1.77 1.10
C VAL A 37 -2.42 -2.56 0.98
N ARG A 38 -2.92 -3.09 2.08
CA ARG A 38 -4.28 -3.62 2.15
C ARG A 38 -5.08 -2.97 3.25
N THR A 39 -6.31 -2.61 2.95
CA THR A 39 -7.23 -1.94 3.88
C THR A 39 -8.54 -2.69 3.96
N MET A 40 -9.19 -2.63 5.12
CA MET A 40 -10.54 -3.10 5.31
C MET A 40 -11.38 -1.92 5.80
N GLU A 41 -12.32 -1.48 4.99
CA GLU A 41 -13.22 -0.37 5.32
C GLU A 41 -14.42 -0.87 6.12
N ARG A 42 -14.96 -0.04 7.01
CA ARG A 42 -16.16 -0.41 7.77
C ARG A 42 -17.38 -0.66 6.87
N ALA A 43 -17.49 0.08 5.76
CA ALA A 43 -18.63 0.02 4.85
C ALA A 43 -18.57 -1.14 3.84
N VAL A 44 -17.38 -1.68 3.56
CA VAL A 44 -17.15 -2.70 2.53
C VAL A 44 -16.47 -3.92 3.16
N PRO A 45 -17.17 -5.06 3.30
CA PRO A 45 -16.57 -6.26 3.86
C PRO A 45 -15.53 -6.84 2.89
N GLY A 46 -14.27 -6.89 3.32
CA GLY A 46 -13.18 -7.54 2.57
C GLY A 46 -11.90 -6.71 2.56
N TRP A 47 -10.80 -7.34 2.13
CA TRP A 47 -9.54 -6.64 1.91
C TRP A 47 -9.54 -5.97 0.53
N SER A 48 -9.32 -4.67 0.52
CA SER A 48 -8.92 -3.93 -0.68
C SER A 48 -7.41 -3.88 -0.75
N TYR A 49 -6.84 -4.08 -1.94
CA TYR A 49 -5.40 -4.07 -2.15
C TYR A 49 -4.98 -2.91 -3.05
N LEU A 50 -3.80 -2.36 -2.78
CA LEU A 50 -3.14 -1.36 -3.61
C LEU A 50 -1.67 -1.71 -3.75
N GLY A 51 -1.23 -2.02 -4.96
CA GLY A 51 0.19 -2.16 -5.30
C GLY A 51 0.79 -0.77 -5.55
N ILE A 52 1.98 -0.51 -5.00
CA ILE A 52 2.67 0.77 -5.10
C ILE A 52 4.10 0.52 -5.55
N ALA A 53 4.53 1.24 -6.59
CA ALA A 53 5.91 1.27 -7.03
C ALA A 53 6.55 2.63 -6.73
N LEU A 54 7.72 2.60 -6.09
CA LEU A 54 8.51 3.75 -5.71
C LEU A 54 9.83 3.81 -6.49
N LYS A 55 10.24 5.02 -6.85
CA LYS A 55 11.59 5.34 -7.30
C LYS A 55 12.03 6.64 -6.65
N ASN A 56 13.16 6.63 -5.93
CA ASN A 56 13.67 7.79 -5.19
C ASN A 56 12.58 8.45 -4.31
N ASP A 57 11.89 7.65 -3.50
CA ASP A 57 10.79 8.06 -2.60
C ASP A 57 9.57 8.70 -3.28
N ARG A 58 9.47 8.61 -4.62
CA ARG A 58 8.30 9.05 -5.40
C ARG A 58 7.53 7.85 -5.90
N ILE A 59 6.20 7.91 -5.78
CA ILE A 59 5.32 6.94 -6.43
C ILE A 59 5.39 7.15 -7.94
N ILE A 60 5.82 6.12 -8.65
CA ILE A 60 5.85 6.11 -10.12
C ILE A 60 4.67 5.33 -10.71
N ASP A 61 4.09 4.42 -9.93
CA ASP A 61 2.92 3.64 -10.34
C ASP A 61 2.11 3.18 -9.11
N SER A 62 0.80 3.04 -9.30
CA SER A 62 -0.11 2.51 -8.29
C SER A 62 -1.25 1.75 -8.98
N THR A 63 -1.46 0.49 -8.60
CA THR A 63 -2.48 -0.37 -9.19
C THR A 63 -3.45 -0.86 -8.12
N LYS A 64 -4.74 -0.54 -8.29
CA LYS A 64 -5.81 -1.06 -7.42
C LYS A 64 -6.00 -2.54 -7.70
N ASP A 65 -6.13 -3.32 -6.63
CA ASP A 65 -6.27 -4.78 -6.65
C ASP A 65 -5.18 -5.49 -7.47
N ASP A 66 -3.94 -5.04 -7.31
CA ASP A 66 -2.79 -5.64 -7.97
C ASP A 66 -2.65 -7.12 -7.56
N TYR A 67 -2.72 -8.04 -8.53
CA TYR A 67 -2.67 -9.49 -8.30
C TYR A 67 -1.41 -9.91 -7.53
N ARG A 68 -0.31 -9.16 -7.65
CA ARG A 68 0.95 -9.44 -6.94
C ARG A 68 0.80 -9.29 -5.43
N CYS A 69 -0.14 -8.46 -4.97
CA CYS A 69 -0.46 -8.28 -3.56
C CYS A 69 -1.19 -9.48 -2.93
N HIS A 70 -1.67 -10.42 -3.74
CA HIS A 70 -2.28 -11.66 -3.25
C HIS A 70 -1.25 -12.80 -3.09
N ASP A 71 0.02 -12.56 -3.39
CA ASP A 71 1.08 -13.55 -3.22
C ASP A 71 1.27 -13.90 -1.74
N LYS A 72 1.05 -15.17 -1.40
CA LYS A 72 1.10 -15.70 -0.02
C LYS A 72 2.47 -15.57 0.64
N ARG A 73 3.54 -15.32 -0.13
CA ARG A 73 4.89 -15.11 0.39
C ARG A 73 5.07 -13.69 0.93
N LEU A 74 4.24 -12.74 0.52
CA LEU A 74 4.25 -11.40 1.08
C LEU A 74 3.77 -11.45 2.53
N ARG A 75 4.62 -10.95 3.42
CA ARG A 75 4.24 -10.73 4.82
C ARG A 75 3.62 -9.35 4.94
N TYR A 76 2.48 -9.29 5.62
CA TYR A 76 1.79 -8.06 5.93
C TYR A 76 1.98 -7.71 7.41
N TYR A 77 2.16 -6.42 7.67
CA TYR A 77 2.37 -5.86 8.98
C TYR A 77 1.34 -4.76 9.22
N ASN A 78 0.92 -4.57 10.47
CA ASN A 78 0.01 -3.50 10.85
C ASN A 78 0.57 -2.15 10.37
N PHE A 79 -0.29 -1.33 9.77
CA PHE A 79 0.06 -0.03 9.25
C PHE A 79 -0.83 1.05 9.89
N PRO A 80 -0.67 1.31 11.20
CA PRO A 80 -1.53 2.22 11.96
C PRO A 80 -1.48 3.66 11.46
N GLU A 81 -0.39 4.10 10.86
CA GLU A 81 -0.21 5.46 10.32
C GLU A 81 -1.26 5.78 9.23
N LEU A 82 -1.68 4.76 8.47
CA LEU A 82 -2.73 4.92 7.46
C LEU A 82 -4.12 5.07 8.08
N LEU A 83 -4.35 4.47 9.26
CA LEU A 83 -5.62 4.61 9.99
C LEU A 83 -5.81 6.03 10.53
N THR A 84 -4.71 6.70 10.86
CA THR A 84 -4.70 8.07 11.38
C THR A 84 -4.59 9.13 10.28
N MET A 85 -4.60 8.74 9.00
CA MET A 85 -4.44 9.66 7.89
C MET A 85 -5.72 10.52 7.75
N THR A 86 -5.63 11.78 8.17
CA THR A 86 -6.68 12.78 7.95
C THR A 86 -6.43 13.55 6.66
N TYR A 87 -7.51 13.96 5.99
CA TYR A 87 -7.45 14.90 4.86
C TYR A 87 -6.97 16.28 5.31
#